data_AF-A0A3M0LV94-F1
#
_entry.id   AF-A0A3M0LV94-F1
#
_cell.length_a   1.000
_cell.length_b   1.000
_cell.length_c   1.000
_cell.angle_alpha   90.00
_cell.angle_beta   90.00
_cell.angle_gamma   90.00
#
_symmetry.space_group_name_H-M   'P 1'
#
loop_
_entity.id
_entity.type
_entity.pdbx_description
1 polymer ?
#
loop_
_entity_poly.entity_id
_entity_poly.type
_entity_poly.pdbx_seq_one_letter_code
_entity_poly.pdbx_strand_id
1 'polypeptide(L)'
;MKKIVFSIIASLVVLFTSPFFIHNQYTDYLNPMIKMRVDYAKVPKNTQKYYNVQAIDKSGKKLPYKIIYVGGYDPTMQYIAIHHKGQYVKVIDYIAKKKMPKLTAVNK
;
A
#
# COMPACT_ATOMS: atom_id res chain seq x y z
N MET A 1 40.61 14.97 11.80
CA MET A 1 39.26 15.41 12.25
C MET A 1 38.28 15.59 11.09
N LYS A 2 38.58 16.37 10.03
CA LYS A 2 37.66 16.59 8.90
C LYS A 2 37.12 15.29 8.26
N LYS A 3 37.99 14.31 7.99
CA LYS A 3 37.60 12.99 7.43
C LYS A 3 36.62 12.21 8.33
N ILE A 4 36.77 12.33 9.66
CA ILE A 4 35.88 11.68 10.63
C ILE A 4 34.52 12.37 10.65
N VAL A 5 34.49 13.71 10.64
CA VAL A 5 33.25 14.49 10.56
C VAL A 5 32.50 14.18 9.27
N PHE A 6 33.18 14.13 8.11
CA PHE A 6 32.57 13.74 6.85
C PHE A 6 31.99 12.31 6.89
N SER A 7 32.72 11.37 7.49
CA SER A 7 32.23 9.99 7.65
C SER A 7 30.96 9.94 8.50
N ILE A 8 30.92 10.68 9.62
CA ILE A 8 29.75 10.72 10.51
C ILE A 8 28.55 11.31 9.76
N ILE A 9 28.74 12.43 9.04
CA ILE A 9 27.67 13.05 8.24
C ILE A 9 27.18 12.07 7.17
N ALA A 10 28.07 11.41 6.44
CA ALA A 10 27.68 10.43 5.42
C ALA A 10 26.87 9.27 6.03
N SER A 11 27.31 8.73 7.17
CA SER A 11 26.56 7.68 7.89
C SER A 11 25.18 8.15 8.34
N LEU A 12 25.07 9.38 8.86
CA LEU A 12 23.78 9.96 9.25
C LEU A 12 22.86 10.12 8.04
N VAL A 13 23.38 10.63 6.92
CA VAL A 13 22.59 10.78 5.68
C VAL A 13 22.03 9.43 5.22
N VAL A 14 22.85 8.38 5.20
CA VAL A 14 22.38 7.03 4.83
C VAL A 14 21.32 6.52 5.81
N LEU A 15 21.53 6.70 7.11
CA LEU A 15 20.60 6.27 8.15
C LEU A 15 19.23 6.97 8.02
N PHE A 16 19.21 8.27 7.72
CA PHE A 16 17.97 9.04 7.57
C PHE A 16 17.30 8.86 6.20
N THR A 17 18.04 8.50 5.16
CA THR A 17 17.48 8.34 3.80
C THR A 17 17.04 6.92 3.47
N SER A 18 17.71 5.90 4.03
CA SER A 18 17.39 4.49 3.77
C SER A 18 15.93 4.08 4.05
N PRO A 19 15.22 4.62 5.07
CA PRO A 19 13.83 4.26 5.31
C PRO A 19 12.89 4.67 4.18
N PHE A 20 13.26 5.64 3.33
CA PHE A 20 12.44 6.04 2.17
C PHE A 20 12.41 4.97 1.06
N PHE A 21 13.35 4.03 1.06
CA PHE A 21 13.45 2.95 0.06
C PHE A 21 12.92 1.60 0.57
N ILE A 22 12.66 1.49 1.87
CA ILE A 22 12.09 0.28 2.48
C ILE A 22 10.59 0.44 2.53
N HIS A 23 9.83 -0.46 1.91
CA HIS A 23 8.36 -0.41 1.87
C HIS A 23 7.72 -1.36 2.86
N ASN A 24 7.18 -0.82 3.95
CA ASN A 24 6.35 -1.52 4.94
C ASN A 24 5.34 -0.55 5.56
N GLN A 25 4.45 -1.05 6.43
CA GLN A 25 3.38 -0.24 7.03
C GLN A 25 3.87 1.00 7.80
N TYR A 26 5.07 0.96 8.39
CA TYR A 26 5.61 2.05 9.21
C TYR A 26 6.40 3.05 8.37
N THR A 27 7.28 2.56 7.50
CA THR A 27 8.08 3.41 6.63
C THR A 27 7.20 4.12 5.60
N ASP A 28 6.22 3.42 5.02
CA ASP A 28 5.30 4.03 4.07
C ASP A 28 4.32 4.98 4.74
N TYR A 29 4.02 4.85 6.03
CA TYR A 29 3.25 5.88 6.75
C TYR A 29 4.00 7.22 6.75
N LEU A 30 5.29 7.21 7.07
CA LEU A 30 6.13 8.40 7.23
C LEU A 30 6.71 8.94 5.90
N ASN A 31 6.85 8.11 4.87
CA ASN A 31 7.55 8.48 3.63
C ASN A 31 6.81 9.58 2.85
N PRO A 32 7.29 10.84 2.78
CA PRO A 32 6.57 11.93 2.12
C PRO A 32 6.46 11.77 0.60
N MET A 33 7.27 10.90 -0.02
CA MET A 33 7.26 10.67 -1.47
C MET A 33 6.07 9.83 -1.94
N ILE A 34 5.45 9.07 -1.03
CA ILE A 34 4.29 8.23 -1.35
C ILE A 34 3.02 9.03 -1.02
N LYS A 35 2.11 9.15 -1.97
CA LYS A 35 0.82 9.83 -1.71
C LYS A 35 -0.22 8.82 -1.22
N MET A 36 -1.13 9.29 -0.34
CA MET A 36 -2.34 8.54 -0.01
C MET A 36 -3.20 8.37 -1.26
N ARG A 37 -3.68 7.15 -1.50
CA ARG A 37 -4.51 6.80 -2.65
C ARG A 37 -5.65 5.88 -2.22
N VAL A 38 -6.63 5.74 -3.10
CA VAL A 38 -7.76 4.82 -2.95
C VAL A 38 -7.74 3.86 -4.11
N ASP A 39 -7.42 2.61 -3.79
CA ASP A 39 -7.38 1.50 -4.74
C ASP A 39 -8.32 0.39 -4.27
N TYR A 40 -8.68 -0.54 -5.16
CA TYR A 40 -9.81 -1.45 -4.97
C TYR A 40 -9.36 -2.89 -5.01
N ALA A 41 -9.95 -3.74 -4.19
CA ALA A 41 -9.62 -5.16 -4.18
C ALA A 41 -10.85 -6.03 -3.92
N LYS A 42 -10.73 -7.30 -4.31
CA LYS A 42 -11.63 -8.37 -3.88
C LYS A 42 -10.93 -9.17 -2.79
N VAL A 43 -11.60 -9.39 -1.66
CA VAL A 43 -11.07 -10.11 -0.49
C VAL A 43 -11.94 -11.32 -0.14
N PRO A 44 -11.38 -12.35 0.52
CA PRO A 44 -12.17 -13.48 1.00
C PRO A 44 -13.19 -13.05 2.06
N LYS A 45 -14.36 -13.73 2.07
CA LYS A 45 -15.36 -13.59 3.13
C LYS A 45 -14.96 -14.36 4.38
N ASN A 46 -15.65 -14.12 5.50
CA ASN A 46 -15.51 -14.86 6.75
C ASN A 46 -14.09 -14.84 7.36
N THR A 47 -13.28 -13.83 7.02
CA THR A 47 -11.98 -13.60 7.65
C THR A 47 -11.74 -12.11 7.82
N GLN A 48 -10.96 -11.77 8.84
CA GLN A 48 -10.64 -10.39 9.22
C GLN A 48 -9.27 -9.94 8.68
N LYS A 49 -8.47 -10.90 8.19
CA LYS A 49 -7.06 -10.72 7.83
C LYS A 49 -6.87 -11.09 6.37
N TYR A 50 -6.50 -10.10 5.56
CA TYR A 50 -6.25 -10.30 4.14
C TYR A 50 -4.76 -10.11 3.86
N TYR A 51 -4.12 -11.16 3.36
CA TYR A 51 -2.70 -11.14 3.05
C TYR A 51 -2.46 -11.09 1.54
N ASN A 52 -1.38 -10.42 1.13
CA ASN A 52 -0.96 -10.34 -0.28
C ASN A 52 -2.09 -9.88 -1.22
N VAL A 53 -2.77 -8.80 -0.83
CA VAL A 53 -3.93 -8.27 -1.54
C VAL A 53 -3.48 -7.60 -2.83
N GLN A 54 -3.92 -8.13 -3.98
CA GLN A 54 -3.75 -7.47 -5.27
C GLN A 54 -4.85 -6.43 -5.45
N ALA A 55 -4.48 -5.15 -5.37
CA ALA A 55 -5.38 -4.05 -5.64
C ALA A 55 -5.30 -3.60 -7.12
N ILE A 56 -6.35 -2.91 -7.56
CA ILE A 56 -6.47 -2.23 -8.84
C ILE A 56 -6.80 -0.75 -8.60
N ASP A 57 -6.30 0.12 -9.46
CA ASP A 57 -6.66 1.54 -9.41
C ASP A 57 -8.06 1.79 -9.99
N LYS A 58 -8.48 3.05 -9.94
CA LYS A 58 -9.77 3.51 -10.50
C LYS A 58 -9.93 3.22 -12.00
N SER A 59 -8.85 3.09 -12.75
CA SER A 59 -8.85 2.75 -14.18
C SER A 59 -8.94 1.25 -14.44
N GLY A 60 -8.87 0.43 -13.39
CA GLY A 60 -8.88 -1.03 -13.47
C GLY A 60 -7.51 -1.66 -13.62
N LYS A 61 -6.44 -0.87 -13.58
CA LYS A 61 -5.07 -1.37 -13.73
C LYS A 61 -4.59 -1.92 -12.39
N LYS A 62 -3.97 -3.11 -12.43
CA LYS A 62 -3.34 -3.70 -11.24
C LYS A 62 -2.20 -2.81 -10.74
N LEU A 63 -2.15 -2.62 -9.43
CA LEU A 63 -0.96 -2.04 -8.80
C LEU A 63 0.27 -2.92 -9.09
N PRO A 64 1.46 -2.32 -9.26
CA PRO A 64 2.69 -3.07 -9.53
C PRO A 64 3.20 -3.87 -8.32
N TYR A 65 2.50 -3.81 -7.19
CA TYR A 65 2.78 -4.54 -5.96
C TYR A 65 1.48 -5.05 -5.33
N LYS A 66 1.63 -5.97 -4.38
CA LYS A 66 0.55 -6.41 -3.49
C LYS A 66 0.69 -5.74 -2.14
N ILE A 67 -0.43 -5.38 -1.53
CA ILE A 67 -0.45 -4.89 -0.15
C ILE A 67 -0.32 -6.13 0.75
N ILE A 68 0.72 -6.16 1.58
CA ILE A 68 1.10 -7.33 2.38
C ILE A 68 -0.02 -7.71 3.35
N TYR A 69 -0.64 -6.72 3.98
CA TYR A 69 -1.71 -6.92 4.96
C TYR A 69 -2.78 -5.83 4.85
N VAL A 70 -4.03 -6.26 4.81
CA VAL A 70 -5.22 -5.41 4.90
C VAL A 70 -6.13 -6.02 5.95
N GLY A 71 -6.55 -5.22 6.93
CA GLY A 71 -7.47 -5.65 7.99
C GLY A 71 -8.88 -5.09 7.79
N GLY A 72 -9.88 -5.88 8.17
CA GLY A 72 -11.28 -5.46 8.24
C GLY A 72 -12.22 -6.66 8.15
N TYR A 73 -13.50 -6.47 8.49
CA TYR A 73 -14.47 -7.57 8.48
C TYR A 73 -15.85 -7.12 8.02
N ASP A 74 -16.40 -7.84 7.04
CA ASP A 74 -17.81 -7.82 6.69
C ASP A 74 -18.24 -9.26 6.33
N PRO A 75 -19.36 -9.77 6.89
CA PRO A 75 -19.79 -11.14 6.65
C PRO A 75 -20.35 -11.37 5.24
N THR A 76 -20.79 -10.32 4.55
CA THR A 76 -21.54 -10.41 3.29
C THR A 76 -20.78 -9.82 2.10
N MET A 77 -19.99 -8.78 2.33
CA MET A 77 -19.29 -8.00 1.32
C MET A 77 -17.87 -8.54 1.11
N GLN A 78 -17.39 -8.43 -0.13
CA GLN A 78 -16.08 -8.97 -0.55
C GLN A 78 -15.29 -8.00 -1.43
N TYR A 79 -15.83 -6.81 -1.69
CA TYR A 79 -15.17 -5.77 -2.48
C TYR A 79 -14.88 -4.62 -1.54
N ILE A 80 -13.65 -4.14 -1.58
CA ILE A 80 -13.18 -3.09 -0.67
C ILE A 80 -12.51 -1.97 -1.45
N ALA A 81 -12.72 -0.74 -1.01
CA ALA A 81 -11.86 0.39 -1.31
C ALA A 81 -10.84 0.51 -0.16
N ILE A 82 -9.57 0.59 -0.51
CA ILE A 82 -8.45 0.62 0.43
C ILE A 82 -7.86 2.01 0.36
N HIS A 83 -7.90 2.74 1.48
CA HIS A 83 -7.19 4.01 1.62
C HIS A 83 -5.79 3.71 2.13
N HIS A 84 -4.79 3.79 1.26
CA HIS A 84 -3.43 3.38 1.61
C HIS A 84 -2.36 4.29 1.01
N LYS A 85 -1.16 4.16 1.56
CA LYS A 85 0.08 4.77 1.12
C LYS A 85 1.10 3.64 1.04
N GLY A 86 1.39 3.14 -0.16
CA GLY A 86 2.22 1.94 -0.30
C GLY A 86 1.63 0.76 0.46
N GLN A 87 2.38 0.22 1.41
CA GLN A 87 2.01 -0.85 2.34
C GLN A 87 1.23 -0.37 3.57
N TYR A 88 1.21 0.93 3.87
CA TYR A 88 0.43 1.48 4.98
C TYR A 88 -1.05 1.58 4.61
N VAL A 89 -1.91 0.83 5.28
CA VAL A 89 -3.38 0.93 5.14
C VAL A 89 -3.94 1.80 6.26
N LYS A 90 -4.60 2.90 5.90
CA LYS A 90 -5.27 3.79 6.84
C LYS A 90 -6.64 3.27 7.25
N VAL A 91 -7.45 2.91 6.25
CA VAL A 91 -8.82 2.42 6.43
C VAL A 91 -9.25 1.64 5.20
N ILE A 92 -10.25 0.79 5.36
CA ILE A 92 -10.97 0.17 4.25
C ILE A 92 -12.46 0.49 4.34
N ASP A 93 -13.10 0.59 3.19
CA ASP A 93 -14.55 0.67 3.05
C ASP A 93 -15.04 -0.51 2.22
N TYR A 94 -16.03 -1.23 2.73
CA TYR A 94 -16.72 -2.24 1.92
C TYR A 94 -17.62 -1.56 0.90
N ILE A 95 -17.52 -1.99 -0.35
CA ILE A 95 -18.26 -1.40 -1.48
C ILE A 95 -19.11 -2.44 -2.20
N ALA A 96 -20.23 -1.98 -2.77
CA ALA A 96 -21.04 -2.83 -3.65
C ALA A 96 -20.25 -3.18 -4.92
N LYS A 97 -20.48 -4.37 -5.48
CA LYS A 97 -19.83 -4.86 -6.73
C LYS A 97 -19.89 -3.83 -7.87
N LYS A 98 -21.00 -3.09 -7.98
CA LYS A 98 -21.19 -2.04 -9.00
C LYS A 98 -20.20 -0.88 -8.91
N LYS A 99 -19.61 -0.63 -7.73
CA LYS A 99 -18.59 0.40 -7.51
C LYS A 99 -17.16 -0.10 -7.80
N MET A 100 -16.97 -1.40 -8.03
CA MET A 100 -15.67 -1.98 -8.33
C MET A 100 -15.25 -1.59 -9.76
N PRO A 101 -14.05 -1.03 -9.96
CA PRO A 101 -13.52 -0.79 -11.30
C PRO A 101 -13.45 -2.09 -12.12
N LYS A 102 -13.73 -1.99 -13.42
CA LYS A 102 -13.58 -3.13 -14.33
C LYS A 102 -12.09 -3.32 -14.63
N LEU A 103 -11.61 -4.55 -14.48
CA LEU A 103 -10.24 -4.90 -14.85
C LEU A 103 -9.98 -4.52 -16.30
N THR A 104 -8.95 -3.71 -16.55
CA THR A 104 -8.49 -3.41 -17.90
C THR A 104 -7.82 -4.66 -18.46
N ALA A 105 -8.22 -5.10 -19.67
CA ALA A 105 -7.50 -6.15 -20.37
C ALA A 105 -6.08 -5.63 -20.65
N VAL A 106 -5.07 -6.30 -20.10
CA VAL A 106 -3.68 -6.05 -20.49
C VAL A 106 -3.56 -6.61 -21.91
N ASN A 107 -3.62 -5.74 -22.92
CA ASN A 107 -3.20 -6.12 -24.26
C ASN A 107 -1.75 -6.57 -24.14
N LYS A 108 -1.53 -7.87 -24.35
CA LYS A 108 -0.23 -8.52 -24.35
C LYS A 108 0.52 -8.17 -25.64
#